data_AF-A0A9W7MJE1-F1
#
_entry.id   AF-A0A9W7MJE1-F1
#
_cell.length_a   1.000
_cell.length_b   1.000
_cell.length_c   1.000
_cell.angle_alpha   90.00
_cell.angle_beta   90.00
_cell.angle_gamma   90.00
#
_symmetry.space_group_name_H-M   'P 1'
#
loop_
_entity.id
_entity.type
_entity.pdbx_description
1 polymer ?
#
loop_
_entity_poly.entity_id
_entity_poly.type
_entity_poly.pdbx_seq_one_letter_code
_entity_poly.pdbx_strand_id
1 'polypeptide(L)'
;MAVANFPALQFKTSNAFGPKSKCFEFLPLQNRSLFVKTLVVEAKANTRTESAKIRNRRMLNKFNGTPRRPRLSVFCSEKQLYAMLVDDKNSKCLFYGSNLQKSIRNDPACTTVESANHVGEALVKACVDLSINEISYYDRNEFARGERMQTCEIAIASYGFLPR
;
A
#
# COMPACT_ATOMS: atom_id res chain seq x y z
N MET A 1 -22.56 7.34 18.26
CA MET A 1 -23.37 6.23 18.81
C MET A 1 -23.86 5.39 17.65
N ALA A 2 -23.32 4.19 17.47
CA ALA A 2 -23.80 3.21 16.52
C ALA A 2 -24.09 1.94 17.32
N VAL A 3 -25.37 1.65 17.53
CA VAL A 3 -25.83 0.47 18.26
C VAL A 3 -25.75 -0.70 17.28
N ALA A 4 -24.71 -1.51 17.39
CA ALA A 4 -24.62 -2.74 16.63
C ALA A 4 -25.58 -3.77 17.25
N ASN A 5 -26.68 -4.05 16.56
CA ASN A 5 -27.61 -5.13 16.88
C ASN A 5 -26.93 -6.47 16.58
N PHE A 6 -26.58 -7.23 17.61
CA PHE A 6 -26.24 -8.65 17.45
C PHE A 6 -27.52 -9.48 17.42
N PRO A 7 -27.69 -10.42 16.48
CA PRO A 7 -28.85 -11.29 16.48
C PRO A 7 -28.78 -12.24 17.69
N ALA A 8 -29.75 -12.12 18.59
CA ALA A 8 -29.93 -13.07 19.69
C ALA A 8 -30.29 -14.45 19.11
N LEU A 9 -29.39 -15.43 19.29
CA LEU A 9 -29.67 -16.83 19.02
C LEU A 9 -30.83 -17.31 19.91
N GLN A 10 -32.01 -17.49 19.34
CA GLN A 10 -33.18 -18.01 20.06
C GLN A 10 -33.08 -19.54 20.19
N PHE A 11 -32.78 -20.02 21.39
CA PHE A 11 -32.97 -21.43 21.74
C PHE A 11 -34.43 -21.63 22.16
N LYS A 12 -35.15 -22.50 21.43
CA LYS A 12 -36.50 -22.93 21.81
C LYS A 12 -36.41 -23.84 23.04
N THR A 13 -36.81 -23.36 24.21
CA THR A 13 -36.99 -24.20 25.39
C THR A 13 -38.38 -24.83 25.37
N SER A 14 -38.42 -26.16 25.46
CA SER A 14 -39.60 -26.98 25.61
C SER A 14 -40.35 -26.66 26.91
N ASN A 15 -41.69 -26.66 26.83
CA ASN A 15 -42.58 -26.49 27.98
C ASN A 15 -42.55 -27.74 28.87
N ALA A 16 -41.89 -27.66 30.01
CA ALA A 16 -42.13 -28.54 31.13
C ALA A 16 -42.21 -27.67 32.40
N PHE A 17 -43.39 -27.67 33.02
CA PHE A 17 -43.76 -27.01 34.28
C PHE A 17 -44.30 -25.56 34.19
N GLY A 18 -45.57 -25.44 34.61
CA GLY A 18 -46.45 -24.27 34.52
C GLY A 18 -46.19 -23.15 35.54
N PRO A 19 -47.07 -22.12 35.55
CA PRO A 19 -46.70 -20.73 35.83
C PRO A 19 -46.96 -20.33 37.28
N LYS A 20 -46.10 -19.49 37.91
CA LYS A 20 -46.50 -18.41 38.86
C LYS A 20 -45.35 -17.39 39.09
N SER A 21 -45.64 -16.13 38.75
CA SER A 21 -45.27 -14.84 39.41
C SER A 21 -43.95 -14.77 40.20
N LYS A 22 -43.03 -13.82 39.96
CA LYS A 22 -43.19 -12.36 40.12
C LYS A 22 -42.16 -11.63 39.24
N CYS A 23 -42.55 -10.49 38.66
CA CYS A 23 -41.60 -9.54 38.06
C CYS A 23 -40.69 -9.01 39.16
N PHE A 24 -39.45 -9.49 39.22
CA PHE A 24 -38.38 -8.77 39.90
C PHE A 24 -37.92 -7.69 38.92
N GLU A 25 -38.25 -6.43 39.22
CA GLU A 25 -37.59 -5.30 38.57
C GLU A 25 -36.12 -5.30 39.00
N PHE A 26 -35.27 -5.86 38.14
CA PHE A 26 -33.84 -5.63 38.24
C PHE A 26 -33.56 -4.20 37.80
N LEU A 27 -33.31 -3.32 38.77
CA LEU A 27 -32.65 -2.04 38.49
C LEU A 27 -31.40 -2.32 37.66
N PRO A 28 -31.14 -1.55 36.58
CA PRO A 28 -30.02 -1.81 35.70
C PRO A 28 -28.74 -1.67 36.51
N LEU A 29 -28.07 -2.81 36.74
CA LEU A 29 -26.73 -2.84 37.27
C LEU A 29 -25.88 -2.00 36.30
N GLN A 30 -25.43 -0.83 36.74
CA GLN A 30 -24.54 -0.01 35.94
C GLN A 30 -23.32 -0.86 35.61
N ASN A 31 -23.22 -1.30 34.35
CA ASN A 31 -22.05 -1.97 33.83
C ASN A 31 -20.88 -1.00 33.99
N ARG A 32 -20.18 -1.08 35.12
CA ARG A 32 -18.80 -0.64 35.18
C ARG A 32 -18.11 -1.50 34.14
N SER A 33 -17.78 -0.90 33.00
CA SER A 33 -16.93 -1.54 32.01
C SER A 33 -15.64 -1.88 32.72
N LEU A 34 -15.52 -3.12 33.22
CA LEU A 34 -14.25 -3.66 33.61
C LEU A 34 -13.43 -3.58 32.33
N PHE A 35 -12.55 -2.59 32.29
CA PHE A 35 -11.64 -2.37 31.20
C PHE A 35 -10.69 -3.56 31.24
N VAL A 36 -11.12 -4.68 30.65
CA VAL A 36 -10.30 -5.87 30.55
C VAL A 36 -9.15 -5.45 29.68
N LYS A 37 -7.99 -5.21 30.29
CA LYS A 37 -6.76 -4.98 29.52
C LYS A 37 -6.62 -6.19 28.62
N THR A 38 -6.79 -5.98 27.31
CA THR A 38 -6.51 -7.01 26.31
C THR A 38 -5.08 -7.45 26.56
N LEU A 39 -4.90 -8.71 26.97
CA LEU A 39 -3.58 -9.32 27.12
C LEU A 39 -2.96 -9.39 25.73
N VAL A 40 -2.11 -8.43 25.39
CA VAL A 40 -1.29 -8.47 24.17
C VAL A 40 -0.10 -9.36 24.49
N VAL A 41 -0.15 -10.61 24.01
CA VAL A 41 1.00 -11.52 24.06
C VAL A 41 1.92 -11.13 22.91
N GLU A 42 3.01 -10.44 23.22
CA GLU A 42 4.03 -10.06 22.25
C GLU A 42 5.14 -11.13 22.22
N ALA A 43 5.52 -11.59 21.03
CA ALA A 43 6.60 -12.56 20.89
C ALA A 43 7.93 -11.93 21.33
N LYS A 44 8.66 -12.62 22.21
CA LYS A 44 9.93 -12.15 22.82
C LYS A 44 11.10 -12.03 21.82
N ALA A 45 10.99 -12.63 20.65
CA ALA A 45 12.06 -12.68 19.65
C ALA A 45 11.68 -11.90 18.39
N ASN A 46 12.61 -11.07 17.89
CA ASN A 46 12.50 -10.47 16.57
C ASN A 46 12.50 -11.60 15.53
N THR A 47 11.32 -11.96 15.01
CA THR A 47 11.23 -12.89 13.89
C THR A 47 12.05 -12.32 12.74
N ARG A 48 12.92 -13.14 12.13
CA ARG A 48 13.83 -12.69 11.06
C ARG A 48 13.00 -12.10 9.91
N THR A 49 12.98 -10.77 9.79
CA THR A 49 12.38 -10.10 8.65
C THR A 49 13.22 -10.43 7.40
N GLU A 50 12.55 -10.90 6.35
CA GLU A 50 13.24 -11.13 5.08
C GLU A 50 13.78 -9.82 4.50
N SER A 51 14.99 -9.88 3.93
CA SER A 51 15.62 -8.71 3.34
C SER A 51 14.94 -8.28 2.03
N ALA A 52 15.06 -7.00 1.71
CA ALA A 52 14.41 -6.42 0.55
C ALA A 52 14.74 -7.09 -0.77
N LYS A 53 16.01 -7.42 -0.90
CA LYS A 53 16.55 -8.09 -2.07
C LYS A 53 15.87 -9.45 -2.30
N ILE A 54 15.56 -10.19 -1.24
CA ILE A 54 14.93 -11.51 -1.33
C ILE A 54 13.46 -11.36 -1.75
N ARG A 55 12.72 -10.44 -1.13
CA ARG A 55 11.33 -10.18 -1.49
C ARG A 55 11.20 -9.68 -2.92
N ASN A 56 12.03 -8.71 -3.31
CA ASN A 56 12.07 -8.21 -4.68
C ASN A 56 12.36 -9.32 -5.68
N ARG A 57 13.37 -10.16 -5.43
CA ARG A 57 13.66 -11.33 -6.29
C ARG A 57 12.47 -12.28 -6.41
N ARG A 58 11.74 -12.55 -5.32
CA ARG A 58 10.52 -13.38 -5.38
C ARG A 58 9.43 -12.73 -6.22
N MET A 59 9.27 -11.42 -6.16
CA MET A 59 8.30 -10.69 -6.98
C MET A 59 8.70 -10.68 -8.46
N LEU A 60 9.98 -10.49 -8.75
CA LEU A 60 10.53 -10.58 -10.11
C LEU A 60 10.31 -11.96 -10.74
N ASN A 61 10.41 -13.04 -9.95
CA ASN A 61 10.11 -14.38 -10.44
C ASN A 61 8.63 -14.59 -10.81
N LYS A 62 7.71 -13.78 -10.23
CA LYS A 62 6.27 -13.88 -10.49
C LYS A 62 5.83 -12.99 -11.65
N PHE A 63 6.46 -11.83 -11.81
CA PHE A 63 6.08 -10.81 -12.79
C PHE A 63 7.21 -10.58 -13.77
N ASN A 64 6.99 -10.94 -15.04
CA ASN A 64 7.94 -10.69 -16.11
C ASN A 64 7.54 -9.40 -16.86
N GLY A 65 8.44 -8.42 -16.91
CA GLY A 65 8.31 -7.25 -17.77
C GLY A 65 8.48 -7.61 -19.25
N THR A 66 7.69 -6.97 -20.11
CA THR A 66 7.78 -7.06 -21.58
C THR A 66 7.88 -5.65 -22.18
N PRO A 67 8.26 -5.47 -23.46
CA PRO A 67 8.28 -4.14 -24.07
C PRO A 67 6.93 -3.41 -24.00
N ARG A 68 5.82 -4.16 -24.16
CA ARG A 68 4.44 -3.62 -24.14
C ARG A 68 3.93 -3.37 -22.72
N ARG A 69 4.35 -4.21 -21.76
CA ARG A 69 4.00 -4.12 -20.35
C ARG A 69 5.28 -4.23 -19.52
N PRO A 70 6.07 -3.15 -19.42
CA PRO A 70 7.35 -3.20 -18.73
C PRO A 70 7.16 -3.24 -17.21
N ARG A 71 8.26 -3.52 -16.52
CA ARG A 71 8.35 -3.41 -15.07
C ARG A 71 8.77 -2.00 -14.68
N LEU A 72 8.06 -1.40 -13.73
CA LEU A 72 8.43 -0.13 -13.12
C LEU A 72 9.16 -0.40 -11.80
N SER A 73 10.37 0.14 -11.64
CA SER A 73 11.07 0.16 -10.36
C SER A 73 11.33 1.60 -9.95
N VAL A 74 10.83 1.97 -8.78
CA VAL A 74 11.08 3.30 -8.19
C VAL A 74 11.84 3.11 -6.90
N PHE A 75 12.94 3.85 -6.78
CA PHE A 75 13.79 3.88 -5.60
C PHE A 75 13.89 5.31 -5.09
N CYS A 76 13.62 5.50 -3.81
CA CYS A 76 13.76 6.77 -3.14
C CYS A 76 14.83 6.66 -2.06
N SER A 77 15.87 7.47 -2.21
CA SER A 77 16.82 7.78 -1.16
C SER A 77 16.34 9.02 -0.38
N GLU A 78 17.07 9.41 0.65
CA GLU A 78 16.82 10.65 1.40
C GLU A 78 16.89 11.88 0.50
N LYS A 79 17.85 11.90 -0.44
CA LYS A 79 18.12 13.05 -1.31
C LYS A 79 17.53 12.89 -2.72
N GLN A 80 17.50 11.67 -3.25
CA GLN A 80 17.28 11.44 -4.68
C GLN A 80 16.15 10.45 -4.92
N LEU A 81 15.48 10.62 -6.05
CA LEU A 81 14.47 9.69 -6.54
C LEU A 81 14.91 9.19 -7.91
N TYR A 82 14.74 7.89 -8.11
CA TYR A 82 15.09 7.17 -9.31
C TYR A 82 13.90 6.35 -9.77
N ALA A 83 13.56 6.45 -11.04
CA ALA A 83 12.50 5.69 -11.67
C ALA A 83 13.05 5.00 -12.92
N MET A 84 12.75 3.71 -13.07
CA MET A 84 13.22 2.88 -14.17
C MET A 84 12.09 2.08 -14.76
N LEU A 85 12.03 2.08 -16.09
CA LEU A 85 11.14 1.24 -16.88
C LEU A 85 11.98 0.16 -17.55
N VAL A 86 11.77 -1.10 -17.19
CA VAL A 86 12.64 -2.21 -17.59
C VAL A 86 11.84 -3.25 -18.36
N ASP A 87 12.40 -3.68 -19.48
CA ASP A 87 11.99 -4.88 -20.21
C ASP A 87 12.87 -6.05 -19.79
N ASP A 88 12.32 -6.95 -18.96
CA ASP A 88 13.05 -8.08 -18.39
C ASP A 88 13.36 -9.15 -19.46
N LYS A 89 12.56 -9.26 -20.54
CA LYS A 89 12.81 -10.23 -21.62
C LYS A 89 14.09 -9.92 -22.39
N ASN A 90 14.26 -8.65 -22.76
CA ASN A 90 15.43 -8.20 -23.51
C ASN A 90 16.53 -7.63 -22.58
N SER A 91 16.30 -7.66 -21.26
CA SER A 91 17.19 -7.06 -20.24
C SER A 91 17.57 -5.60 -20.57
N LYS A 92 16.63 -4.83 -21.11
CA LYS A 92 16.85 -3.45 -21.58
C LYS A 92 16.10 -2.47 -20.70
N CYS A 93 16.77 -1.38 -20.32
CA CYS A 93 16.13 -0.23 -19.72
C CYS A 93 15.50 0.62 -20.82
N LEU A 94 14.17 0.78 -20.80
CA LEU A 94 13.41 1.60 -21.74
C LEU A 94 13.48 3.08 -21.35
N PHE A 95 13.40 3.34 -20.04
CA PHE A 95 13.47 4.68 -19.48
C PHE A 95 14.22 4.67 -18.16
N TYR A 96 15.06 5.67 -17.96
CA TYR A 96 15.70 5.98 -16.69
C TYR A 96 15.49 7.45 -16.40
N GLY A 97 14.93 7.76 -15.24
CA GLY A 97 14.69 9.13 -14.79
C GLY A 97 15.18 9.33 -13.37
N SER A 98 15.91 10.42 -13.14
CA SER A 98 16.36 10.85 -11.82
C SER A 98 16.25 12.36 -11.67
N ASN A 99 16.02 12.81 -10.44
CA ASN A 99 16.09 14.25 -10.11
C ASN A 99 17.48 14.87 -10.31
N LEU A 100 18.53 14.05 -10.48
CA LEU A 100 19.86 14.51 -10.85
C LEU A 100 20.01 14.87 -12.34
N GLN A 101 19.14 14.31 -13.18
CA GLN A 101 19.30 14.41 -14.62
C GLN A 101 18.90 15.81 -15.09
N LYS A 102 19.76 16.46 -15.89
CA LYS A 102 19.53 17.83 -16.39
C LYS A 102 18.23 17.97 -17.20
N SER A 103 17.74 16.89 -17.80
CA SER A 103 16.50 16.89 -18.57
C SER A 103 15.22 16.91 -17.72
N ILE A 104 15.32 16.55 -16.44
CA ILE A 104 14.18 16.45 -15.50
C ILE A 104 14.31 17.51 -14.40
N ARG A 105 15.54 17.89 -14.07
CA ARG A 105 15.83 18.98 -13.15
C ARG A 105 15.37 20.29 -13.77
N ASN A 106 14.48 20.99 -13.08
CA ASN A 106 14.11 22.35 -13.40
C ASN A 106 15.12 23.33 -12.78
N ASP A 107 15.34 24.44 -13.47
CA ASP A 107 16.07 25.61 -12.99
C ASP A 107 15.08 26.79 -12.91
N PRO A 108 14.86 27.40 -11.72
CA PRO A 108 15.59 27.25 -10.46
C PRO A 108 15.30 25.94 -9.72
N ALA A 109 16.13 25.63 -8.71
CA ALA A 109 16.01 24.42 -7.91
C ALA A 109 14.63 24.33 -7.22
N CYS A 110 13.82 23.36 -7.64
CA CYS A 110 12.52 23.06 -7.05
C CYS A 110 12.63 22.32 -5.71
N THR A 111 11.50 22.22 -5.00
CA THR A 111 11.40 21.41 -3.79
C THR A 111 11.63 19.93 -4.11
N THR A 112 12.08 19.13 -3.12
CA THR A 112 12.29 17.69 -3.30
C THR A 112 11.02 16.93 -3.72
N VAL A 113 9.85 17.43 -3.30
CA VAL A 113 8.52 16.91 -3.64
C VAL A 113 8.14 17.24 -5.09
N GLU A 114 8.29 18.49 -5.51
CA GLU A 114 8.05 18.91 -6.90
C GLU A 114 8.98 18.18 -7.87
N SER A 115 10.25 18.02 -7.49
CA SER A 115 11.21 17.23 -8.26
C SER A 115 10.76 15.77 -8.46
N ALA A 116 10.05 15.19 -7.48
CA ALA A 116 9.49 13.84 -7.60
C ALA A 116 8.28 13.81 -8.55
N ASN A 117 7.45 14.85 -8.55
CA ASN A 117 6.36 15.00 -9.51
C ASN A 117 6.91 15.04 -10.95
N HIS A 118 7.95 15.85 -11.20
CA HIS A 118 8.56 15.95 -12.53
C HIS A 118 9.18 14.64 -13.02
N VAL A 119 9.74 13.82 -12.13
CA VAL A 119 10.20 12.47 -12.51
C VAL A 119 9.02 11.59 -12.95
N GLY A 120 7.88 11.68 -12.24
CA GLY A 120 6.65 10.98 -12.62
C GLY A 120 6.12 11.43 -13.99
N GLU A 121 6.06 12.74 -14.23
CA GLU A 121 5.65 13.34 -15.52
C GLU A 121 6.59 12.92 -16.66
N ALA A 122 7.91 12.95 -16.44
CA ALA A 122 8.89 12.51 -17.42
C ALA A 122 8.75 11.02 -17.77
N LEU A 123 8.43 10.19 -16.78
CA LEU A 123 8.18 8.77 -16.99
C LEU A 123 6.93 8.55 -17.83
N VAL A 124 5.84 9.26 -17.53
CA VAL A 124 4.59 9.21 -18.29
C VAL A 124 4.83 9.61 -19.74
N LYS A 125 5.58 10.71 -19.97
CA LYS A 125 5.93 11.15 -21.32
C LYS A 125 6.69 10.06 -22.08
N ALA A 126 7.68 9.44 -21.45
CA ALA A 126 8.40 8.32 -22.04
C ALA A 126 7.51 7.11 -22.34
N CYS A 127 6.52 6.81 -21.49
CA CYS A 127 5.54 5.76 -21.75
C CYS A 127 4.67 6.08 -22.98
N VAL A 128 4.23 7.34 -23.13
CA VAL A 128 3.46 7.79 -24.29
C VAL A 128 4.29 7.70 -25.57
N ASP A 129 5.54 8.19 -25.55
CA ASP A 129 6.45 8.15 -26.69
C ASP A 129 6.74 6.70 -27.15
N LEU A 130 6.82 5.77 -26.19
CA LEU A 130 7.04 4.35 -26.44
C LEU A 130 5.73 3.55 -26.65
N SER A 131 4.57 4.21 -26.66
CA SER A 131 3.24 3.58 -26.81
C SER A 131 2.95 2.46 -25.80
N ILE A 132 3.38 2.65 -24.55
CA ILE A 132 3.18 1.73 -23.43
C ILE A 132 1.89 2.15 -22.72
N ASN A 133 0.93 1.21 -22.60
CA ASN A 133 -0.38 1.49 -22.02
C ASN A 133 -0.50 1.03 -20.56
N GLU A 134 0.21 -0.02 -20.17
CA GLU A 134 0.04 -0.67 -18.88
C GLU A 134 1.39 -1.12 -18.33
N ILE A 135 1.54 -1.06 -17.02
CA ILE A 135 2.74 -1.52 -16.30
C ILE A 135 2.46 -2.90 -15.72
N SER A 136 3.38 -3.85 -15.90
CA SER A 136 3.21 -5.23 -15.45
C SER A 136 3.31 -5.35 -13.93
N TYR A 137 4.33 -4.72 -13.35
CA TYR A 137 4.59 -4.75 -11.91
C TYR A 137 5.25 -3.46 -11.47
N TYR A 138 4.88 -3.00 -10.29
CA TYR A 138 5.44 -1.84 -9.63
C TYR A 138 6.26 -2.24 -8.40
N ASP A 139 7.58 -2.07 -8.51
CA ASP A 139 8.55 -2.33 -7.46
C ASP A 139 8.88 -1.05 -6.68
N ARG A 140 8.62 -1.07 -5.38
CA ARG A 140 8.84 0.04 -4.46
C ARG A 140 10.10 -0.09 -3.61
N ASN A 141 10.89 -1.15 -3.79
CA ASN A 141 12.17 -1.38 -3.09
C ASN A 141 12.12 -1.22 -1.54
N GLU A 142 10.96 -1.42 -0.93
CA GLU A 142 10.73 -1.51 0.53
C GLU A 142 10.99 -0.27 1.38
N PHE A 143 11.11 0.91 0.79
CA PHE A 143 11.19 2.14 1.58
C PHE A 143 9.81 2.60 2.05
N ALA A 144 9.74 3.04 3.31
CA ALA A 144 8.54 3.60 3.90
C ALA A 144 8.03 4.79 3.07
N ARG A 145 6.70 4.92 2.97
CA ARG A 145 6.04 5.95 2.16
C ARG A 145 6.36 7.34 2.70
N GLY A 146 7.33 8.01 2.09
CA GLY A 146 7.52 9.46 2.22
C GLY A 146 6.66 10.23 1.23
N GLU A 147 6.49 11.53 1.45
CA GLU A 147 5.71 12.43 0.58
C GLU A 147 6.23 12.43 -0.86
N ARG A 148 7.55 12.31 -1.05
CA ARG A 148 8.20 12.24 -2.36
C ARG A 148 7.77 11.02 -3.18
N MET A 149 7.75 9.84 -2.56
CA MET A 149 7.34 8.61 -3.24
C MET A 149 5.85 8.69 -3.59
N GLN A 150 5.03 9.15 -2.65
CA GLN A 150 3.59 9.33 -2.86
C GLN A 150 3.30 10.31 -3.99
N THR A 151 4.03 11.43 -4.06
CA THR A 151 3.86 12.43 -5.11
C THR A 151 4.18 11.86 -6.50
N CYS A 152 5.25 11.08 -6.62
CA CYS A 152 5.58 10.38 -7.86
C CYS A 152 4.52 9.32 -8.22
N GLU A 153 4.04 8.54 -7.23
CA GLU A 153 2.96 7.56 -7.42
C GLU A 153 1.67 8.23 -7.90
N ILE A 154 1.28 9.37 -7.29
CA ILE A 154 0.09 10.15 -7.66
C ILE A 154 0.23 10.69 -9.09
N ALA A 155 1.41 11.19 -9.45
CA ALA A 155 1.72 11.67 -10.79
C ALA A 155 1.62 10.57 -11.85
N ILE A 156 1.99 9.33 -11.52
CA ILE A 156 1.86 8.20 -12.46
C ILE A 156 0.40 7.71 -12.50
N ALA A 157 -0.27 7.65 -11.35
CA ALA A 157 -1.66 7.20 -11.22
C ALA A 157 -2.67 8.19 -11.84
N SER A 158 -2.33 9.48 -11.95
CA SER A 158 -3.19 10.45 -12.64
C SER A 158 -3.39 10.13 -14.12
N TYR A 159 -2.41 9.48 -14.75
CA TYR A 159 -2.47 9.04 -16.16
C TYR A 159 -2.94 7.59 -16.33
N GLY A 160 -3.33 6.90 -15.24
CA GLY A 160 -3.94 5.57 -15.31
C GLY A 160 -2.96 4.39 -15.35
N PHE A 161 -1.66 4.60 -15.15
CA PHE A 161 -0.65 3.54 -15.16
C PHE A 161 -0.60 2.70 -13.88
N LEU A 162 -1.07 3.27 -12.76
CA LEU A 162 -1.12 2.61 -11.45
C LEU A 162 -2.54 2.71 -10.86
N PRO A 163 -3.00 1.69 -10.10
CA PRO A 163 -4.26 1.76 -9.38
C PRO A 163 -4.18 2.82 -8.26
N ARG A 164 -5.27 3.57 -8.07
CA ARG A 164 -5.44 4.56 -6.99
C ARG A 164 -5.93 3.92 -5.69
#